data_AF-A0A6J1NPK9-F1
#
_entry.id   AF-A0A6J1NPK9-F1
#
_cell.length_a   1.000
_cell.length_b   1.000
_cell.length_c   1.000
_cell.angle_alpha   90.00
_cell.angle_beta   90.00
_cell.angle_gamma   90.00
#
_symmetry.space_group_name_H-M   'P 1'
#
loop_
_entity.id
_entity.type
_entity.pdbx_description
1 polymer ?
#
loop_
_entity_poly.entity_id
_entity_poly.type
_entity_poly.pdbx_seq_one_letter_code
_entity_poly.pdbx_strand_id
1 'polypeptide(L)'
;MQLSIRTGILSIQMSNTTGVIANSIRNKLQNALQAKHMEVINESYMHNVPKGAETHFKVVVVSDKFDGLALIKRHRMVNDLLKEELQNGVHALSIVAKTPQQWETSDQVIESSPNCRGGFGK
;
A
#
# COMPACT_ATOMS: atom_id res chain seq x y z
N MET A 1 16.04 43.19 -27.00
CA MET A 1 15.86 42.89 -25.56
C MET A 1 14.39 43.00 -25.23
N GLN A 2 13.70 41.88 -25.02
CA GLN A 2 12.77 41.64 -23.91
C GLN A 2 12.17 40.24 -24.13
N LEU A 3 12.49 39.32 -23.23
CA LEU A 3 11.87 38.02 -23.08
C LEU A 3 10.35 38.18 -22.89
N SER A 4 9.56 37.21 -23.36
CA SER A 4 8.36 36.85 -22.62
C SER A 4 7.98 35.38 -22.84
N ILE A 5 8.13 34.64 -21.75
CA ILE A 5 7.83 33.23 -21.57
C ILE A 5 6.31 33.11 -21.44
N ARG A 6 5.65 32.24 -22.22
CA ARG A 6 4.28 31.81 -21.92
C ARG A 6 4.23 30.28 -21.85
N THR A 7 4.64 29.83 -20.67
CA THR A 7 4.01 28.78 -19.85
C THR A 7 3.25 27.70 -20.62
N GLY A 8 3.90 26.55 -20.82
CA GLY A 8 3.23 25.29 -21.09
C GLY A 8 2.42 24.87 -19.86
N ILE A 9 1.10 24.83 -20.00
CA ILE A 9 0.22 24.20 -19.02
C ILE A 9 0.30 22.71 -19.29
N LEU A 10 1.16 22.01 -18.55
CA LEU A 10 1.16 20.55 -18.51
C LEU A 10 -0.09 20.12 -17.74
N SER A 11 -1.01 19.46 -18.43
CA SER A 11 -2.23 18.87 -17.88
C SER A 11 -1.90 17.94 -16.71
N ILE A 12 -2.07 18.41 -15.47
CA ILE A 12 -2.10 17.53 -14.31
C ILE A 12 -3.53 16.97 -14.24
N GLN A 13 -3.74 15.76 -14.74
CA GLN A 13 -4.88 14.94 -14.38
C GLN A 13 -4.76 14.58 -12.89
N MET A 14 -5.40 15.35 -12.01
CA MET A 14 -5.63 14.94 -10.62
C MET A 14 -6.89 14.08 -10.56
N SER A 15 -6.71 12.78 -10.67
CA SER A 15 -7.71 11.79 -10.29
C SER A 15 -7.16 10.95 -9.13
N ASN A 16 -7.12 11.51 -7.91
CA ASN A 16 -6.71 10.78 -6.71
C ASN A 16 -7.74 10.91 -5.59
N THR A 17 -8.67 9.98 -5.56
CA THR A 17 -9.44 9.61 -4.36
C THR A 17 -8.59 8.69 -3.49
N THR A 18 -7.42 9.14 -3.06
CA THR A 18 -6.45 8.33 -2.29
C THR A 18 -5.86 9.17 -1.17
N GLY A 19 -6.11 8.74 0.07
CA GLY A 19 -5.76 9.46 1.29
C GLY A 19 -4.26 9.63 1.51
N VAL A 20 -3.91 10.49 2.48
CA VAL A 20 -2.53 10.94 2.72
C VAL A 20 -1.65 9.76 3.13
N ILE A 21 -2.14 8.91 4.03
CA ILE A 21 -1.39 7.73 4.50
C ILE A 21 -1.26 6.71 3.38
N ALA A 22 -2.34 6.45 2.62
CA ALA A 22 -2.30 5.54 1.50
C ALA A 22 -1.25 5.95 0.44
N ASN A 23 -1.07 7.25 0.20
CA ASN A 23 -0.05 7.76 -0.71
C ASN A 23 1.37 7.63 -0.13
N SER A 24 1.56 7.87 1.17
CA SER A 24 2.85 7.63 1.84
C SER A 24 3.29 6.18 1.70
N ILE A 25 2.38 5.23 2.00
CA ILE A 25 2.61 3.79 1.87
C ILE A 25 3.05 3.44 0.44
N ARG A 26 2.29 3.90 -0.57
CA ARG A 26 2.64 3.67 -1.99
C ARG A 26 4.04 4.15 -2.32
N ASN A 27 4.36 5.39 -1.96
CA ASN A 27 5.65 5.99 -2.30
C ASN A 27 6.82 5.23 -1.66
N LYS A 28 6.71 4.89 -0.36
CA LYS A 28 7.76 4.15 0.35
C LYS A 28 7.99 2.77 -0.25
N LEU A 29 6.91 2.03 -0.53
CA LEU A 29 7.01 0.70 -1.13
C LEU A 29 7.55 0.76 -2.55
N GLN A 30 7.08 1.71 -3.37
CA GLN A 30 7.58 1.87 -4.74
C GLN A 30 9.08 2.18 -4.75
N ASN A 31 9.53 3.13 -3.94
CA ASN A 31 10.93 3.55 -3.91
C ASN A 31 11.84 2.46 -3.34
N ALA A 32 11.45 1.83 -2.23
CA ALA A 32 12.30 0.87 -1.55
C ALA A 32 12.29 -0.52 -2.22
N LEU A 33 11.16 -0.96 -2.74
CA LEU A 33 11.01 -2.30 -3.31
C LEU A 33 11.06 -2.33 -4.83
N GLN A 34 11.02 -1.19 -5.51
CA GLN A 34 10.92 -1.11 -6.96
C GLN A 34 9.81 -2.03 -7.47
N ALA A 35 8.64 -1.91 -6.84
CA ALA A 35 7.52 -2.81 -7.06
C ALA A 35 7.12 -2.81 -8.54
N LYS A 36 6.99 -4.02 -9.12
CA LYS A 36 6.48 -4.23 -10.48
C LYS A 36 4.95 -4.20 -10.51
N HIS A 37 4.33 -4.66 -9.44
CA HIS A 37 2.90 -4.52 -9.20
C HIS A 37 2.68 -4.13 -7.74
N MET A 38 1.78 -3.19 -7.49
CA MET A 38 1.46 -2.75 -6.14
C MET A 38 0.02 -2.29 -6.02
N GLU A 39 -0.65 -2.75 -4.98
CA GLU A 39 -1.97 -2.28 -4.58
C GLU A 39 -2.01 -1.95 -3.10
N VAL A 40 -2.60 -0.81 -2.77
CA VAL A 40 -2.79 -0.32 -1.40
C VAL A 40 -4.26 -0.02 -1.22
N ILE A 41 -4.94 -0.88 -0.47
CA ILE A 41 -6.39 -0.87 -0.29
C ILE A 41 -6.66 -0.44 1.16
N ASN A 42 -7.46 0.60 1.33
CA ASN A 42 -7.92 1.02 2.65
C ASN A 42 -9.13 0.17 3.06
N GLU A 43 -8.94 -0.74 4.01
CA GLU A 43 -9.96 -1.64 4.55
C GLU A 43 -10.58 -1.09 5.85
N SER A 44 -10.26 0.14 6.25
CA SER A 44 -10.75 0.75 7.49
C SER A 44 -12.28 0.76 7.59
N TYR A 45 -13.00 0.84 6.47
CA TYR A 45 -14.47 0.79 6.45
C TYR A 45 -15.05 -0.54 6.97
N MET A 46 -14.24 -1.61 7.02
CA MET A 46 -14.64 -2.91 7.57
C MET A 46 -14.56 -2.94 9.11
N HIS A 47 -14.10 -1.85 9.74
CA HIS A 47 -13.91 -1.74 11.18
C HIS A 47 -14.78 -0.62 11.76
N ASN A 48 -15.00 -0.67 13.08
CA ASN A 48 -15.74 0.35 13.81
C ASN A 48 -14.89 1.63 14.00
N VAL A 49 -14.60 2.31 12.89
CA VAL A 49 -13.82 3.55 12.83
C VAL A 49 -14.58 4.60 12.01
N PRO A 50 -14.29 5.89 12.20
CA PRO A 50 -14.96 6.96 11.45
C PRO A 50 -14.79 6.81 9.93
N LYS A 51 -15.77 7.32 9.17
CA LYS A 51 -15.70 7.35 7.70
C LYS A 51 -14.47 8.14 7.25
N GLY A 52 -13.68 7.55 6.36
CA GLY A 52 -12.43 8.14 5.86
C GLY A 52 -11.21 7.87 6.74
N ALA A 53 -11.35 7.08 7.81
CA ALA A 53 -10.19 6.62 8.58
C ALA A 53 -9.20 5.85 7.71
N GLU A 54 -7.92 5.98 8.03
CA GLU A 54 -6.79 5.34 7.36
C GLU A 54 -6.01 4.50 8.39
N THR A 55 -6.71 3.54 9.01
CA THR A 55 -6.17 2.75 10.15
C THR A 55 -5.89 1.30 9.79
N HIS A 56 -6.60 0.73 8.81
CA HIS A 56 -6.42 -0.66 8.37
C HIS A 56 -6.15 -0.66 6.87
N PHE A 57 -5.02 -1.24 6.49
CA PHE A 57 -4.61 -1.33 5.09
C PHE A 57 -4.31 -2.76 4.68
N LYS A 58 -4.67 -3.08 3.44
CA LYS A 58 -4.15 -4.22 2.72
C LYS A 58 -3.16 -3.74 1.67
N VAL A 59 -2.00 -4.38 1.66
CA VAL A 59 -0.90 -4.06 0.77
C VAL A 59 -0.50 -5.31 0.01
N VAL A 60 -0.64 -5.26 -1.30
CA VAL A 60 -0.14 -6.27 -2.23
C VAL A 60 1.07 -5.68 -2.92
N VAL A 61 2.22 -6.34 -2.81
CA VAL A 61 3.45 -5.90 -3.46
C VAL A 61 4.11 -7.07 -4.17
N VAL A 62 4.46 -6.83 -5.42
CA VAL A 62 5.20 -7.76 -6.26
C VAL A 62 6.56 -7.16 -6.60
N SER A 63 7.64 -7.84 -6.21
CA SER A 63 9.01 -7.35 -6.42
C SER A 63 10.01 -8.50 -6.50
N ASP A 64 11.04 -8.34 -7.33
CA ASP A 64 12.18 -9.25 -7.41
C ASP A 64 12.96 -9.30 -6.08
N LYS A 65 12.88 -8.24 -5.25
CA LYS A 65 13.56 -8.20 -3.95
C LYS A 65 13.06 -9.24 -2.94
N PHE A 66 11.94 -9.90 -3.24
CA PHE A 66 11.41 -10.99 -2.44
C PHE A 66 11.94 -12.36 -2.86
N ASP A 67 12.71 -12.44 -3.94
CA ASP A 67 13.27 -13.69 -4.43
C ASP A 67 14.25 -14.30 -3.41
N GLY A 68 14.18 -15.62 -3.24
CA GLY A 68 14.94 -16.35 -2.22
C GLY A 68 14.61 -16.03 -0.75
N LEU A 69 13.71 -15.08 -0.45
CA LEU A 69 13.31 -14.73 0.91
C LEU A 69 12.12 -15.54 1.40
N ALA A 70 12.21 -16.05 2.63
CA ALA A 70 11.06 -16.65 3.34
C ALA A 70 9.96 -15.62 3.59
N LEU A 71 8.69 -16.06 3.64
CA LEU A 71 7.52 -15.21 3.82
C LEU A 71 7.64 -14.23 5.01
N ILE A 72 8.10 -14.72 6.17
CA ILE A 72 8.29 -13.89 7.37
C ILE A 72 9.30 -12.76 7.15
N LYS A 73 10.37 -12.99 6.36
CA LYS A 73 11.36 -11.96 6.04
C LYS A 73 10.77 -10.89 5.13
N ARG A 74 9.92 -11.29 4.17
CA ARG A 74 9.20 -10.35 3.29
C ARG A 74 8.26 -9.47 4.09
N HIS A 75 7.49 -10.05 5.02
CA HIS A 75 6.58 -9.30 5.88
C HIS A 75 7.35 -8.34 6.81
N ARG A 76 8.47 -8.79 7.40
CA ARG A 76 9.33 -7.90 8.20
C ARG A 76 9.85 -6.73 7.38
N MET A 77 10.35 -6.98 6.17
CA MET A 77 10.83 -5.93 5.27
C MET A 77 9.73 -4.89 4.98
N VAL A 78 8.50 -5.32 4.66
CA VAL A 78 7.38 -4.40 4.43
C VAL A 78 7.00 -3.63 5.70
N ASN A 79 6.91 -4.30 6.85
CA ASN A 79 6.61 -3.66 8.13
C ASN A 79 7.69 -2.64 8.54
N ASP A 80 8.96 -2.95 8.31
CA ASP A 80 10.08 -2.05 8.62
C ASP A 80 10.03 -0.79 7.76
N LEU A 81 9.68 -0.92 6.48
CA LEU A 81 9.49 0.22 5.58
C LEU A 81 8.32 1.12 5.98
N LEU A 82 7.26 0.52 6.54
CA LEU A 82 6.02 1.22 6.93
C LEU A 82 5.94 1.47 8.44
N LYS A 83 7.06 1.35 9.16
CA LYS A 83 7.11 1.45 10.62
C LYS A 83 6.61 2.78 11.12
N GLU A 84 6.92 3.87 10.44
CA GLU A 84 6.47 5.21 10.81
C GLU A 84 4.95 5.34 10.67
N GLU A 85 4.35 4.82 9.60
CA GLU A 85 2.89 4.82 9.40
C GLU A 85 2.19 3.99 10.47
N LEU A 86 2.77 2.83 10.82
CA LEU A 86 2.27 1.97 11.91
C LEU A 86 2.36 2.64 13.29
N GLN A 87 3.35 3.50 13.50
CA GLN A 87 3.46 4.28 14.74
C GLN A 87 2.53 5.49 14.78
N ASN A 88 2.13 6.03 13.63
CA ASN A 88 1.41 7.30 13.51
C ASN A 88 -0.10 7.15 13.18
N GLY A 89 -0.67 5.95 13.28
CA GLY A 89 -2.12 5.76 13.20
C GLY A 89 -2.61 4.57 12.40
N VAL A 90 -1.74 3.87 11.66
CA VAL A 90 -2.11 2.58 11.06
C VAL A 90 -2.08 1.50 12.13
N HIS A 91 -3.25 0.95 12.47
CA HIS A 91 -3.42 -0.09 13.48
C HIS A 91 -3.05 -1.49 12.96
N ALA A 92 -3.34 -1.79 11.70
CA ALA A 92 -3.07 -3.11 11.13
C ALA A 92 -2.77 -3.06 9.64
N LEU A 93 -1.89 -3.98 9.21
CA LEU A 93 -1.49 -4.16 7.83
C LEU A 93 -1.65 -5.63 7.42
N SER A 94 -2.46 -5.88 6.39
CA SER A 94 -2.55 -7.16 5.69
C SER A 94 -1.55 -7.15 4.53
N ILE A 95 -0.55 -8.04 4.54
CA ILE A 95 0.56 -8.02 3.58
C ILE A 95 0.49 -9.24 2.67
N VAL A 96 0.52 -8.98 1.36
CA VAL A 96 0.75 -10.00 0.33
C VAL A 96 2.03 -9.62 -0.40
N ALA A 97 3.12 -10.36 -0.16
CA ALA A 97 4.44 -10.10 -0.74
C ALA A 97 4.89 -11.26 -1.64
N LYS A 98 4.82 -11.06 -2.96
CA LYS A 98 5.08 -12.10 -3.98
C LYS A 98 6.24 -11.70 -4.90
N THR A 99 7.00 -12.67 -5.39
CA THR A 99 7.89 -12.43 -6.54
C THR A 99 7.08 -12.32 -7.83
N PRO A 100 7.59 -11.71 -8.92
CA PRO A 100 6.87 -11.65 -10.19
C PRO A 100 6.46 -13.02 -10.73
N GLN A 101 7.35 -14.01 -10.65
CA GLN A 101 7.02 -15.40 -11.07
C GLN A 101 5.83 -15.99 -10.29
N GLN A 102 5.81 -15.79 -8.96
CA GLN A 102 4.68 -16.19 -8.10
C GLN A 102 3.40 -15.42 -8.39
N TRP A 103 3.50 -14.16 -8.83
CA TRP A 103 2.35 -13.36 -9.22
C TRP A 103 1.75 -13.85 -10.53
N GLU A 104 2.58 -14.08 -11.55
CA GLU A 104 2.21 -14.61 -12.87
C GLU A 104 1.58 -16.00 -12.77
N THR A 105 2.08 -16.86 -11.87
CA THR A 105 1.56 -18.22 -11.68
C THR A 105 0.28 -18.25 -10.83
N SER A 106 -0.09 -17.15 -10.17
CA SER A 106 -1.31 -17.08 -9.39
C SER A 106 -2.48 -16.59 -10.22
N ASP A 107 -3.72 -16.80 -9.77
CA ASP A 107 -4.92 -16.27 -10.44
C ASP A 107 -5.00 -14.72 -10.43
N GLN A 108 -4.00 -14.05 -9.84
CA GLN A 108 -3.92 -12.58 -9.67
C GLN A 108 -5.15 -11.99 -8.95
N VAL A 109 -5.94 -12.85 -8.29
CA VAL A 109 -7.09 -12.45 -7.48
C VAL A 109 -6.58 -11.95 -6.14
N ILE A 110 -6.94 -10.71 -5.82
CA ILE A 110 -6.74 -10.12 -4.50
C ILE A 110 -8.03 -10.36 -3.74
N GLU A 111 -8.08 -11.48 -3.01
CA GLU A 111 -9.19 -11.77 -2.11
C GLU A 111 -9.28 -10.69 -1.03
N SER A 112 -10.47 -10.34 -0.56
CA SER A 112 -10.61 -9.43 0.58
C SER A 112 -9.99 -10.05 1.84
N SER A 113 -9.50 -9.22 2.77
CA SER A 113 -9.08 -9.74 4.07
C SER A 113 -10.26 -10.45 4.78
N PRO A 114 -10.02 -11.58 5.48
CA PRO A 114 -11.06 -12.26 6.24
C PRO A 114 -11.70 -11.30 7.24
N ASN A 115 -13.02 -11.43 7.45
CA ASN A 115 -13.72 -10.61 8.44
C ASN A 115 -13.05 -10.76 9.81
N CYS A 116 -12.58 -9.63 10.35
CA CYS A 116 -11.97 -9.60 11.66
C CYS A 116 -12.99 -10.10 12.69
N ARG A 117 -12.68 -11.24 13.32
CA ARG A 117 -13.42 -11.79 14.45
C ARG A 117 -13.07 -10.96 15.68
N GLY A 118 -13.48 -9.69 15.68
CA GLY A 118 -13.32 -8.77 16.80
C GLY A 118 -14.05 -9.36 18.00
N GLY A 119 -13.28 -9.79 19.00
CA GLY A 119 -13.83 -10.17 20.29
C GLY A 119 -14.61 -8.99 20.83
N PHE A 120 -15.92 -9.15 20.97
CA PHE A 120 -16.72 -8.27 21.81
C PHE A 120 -16.15 -8.41 23.22
N GLY A 121 -15.26 -7.49 23.59
CA GLY A 121 -14.91 -7.24 24.97
C GLY A 121 -16.21 -6.96 25.70
N LYS A 122 -16.53 -7.87 26.61
CA LYS A 122 -17.73 -7.87 27.43
C LYS A 122 -17.71 -6.71 28.42
#